data_AF-A0A7S2NVP4-F1
#
_entry.id   AF-A0A7S2NVP4-F1
#
_cell.length_a   1.000
_cell.length_b   1.000
_cell.length_c   1.000
_cell.angle_alpha   90.00
_cell.angle_beta   90.00
_cell.angle_gamma   90.00
#
_symmetry.space_group_name_H-M   'P 1'
#
loop_
_entity.id
_entity.type
_entity.pdbx_description
1 polymer ?
#
loop_
_entity_poly.entity_id
_entity_poly.type
_entity_poly.pdbx_seq_one_letter_code
_entity_poly.pdbx_strand_id
1 'polypeptide(L)'
;MMRLIEKVVAYLLLCLMLMTSLHHLHVSAFEAKHPKSSFHQPAFLENQGNKKSSFAENPTFAGGAGSWSQSLGKDGGEEIANAVARATPVLDASAGYSEDASITFWLSMVTYVCIINAIINLFRPDRDISIPARLPRCMWEAYIALCAKFAAANWRQNQTVLVLLSIMTGTTALIDIFIWAPLFAAFASFETCEGGWFTGVRRVCYSDYTKGFGRLFVSAHSLFTGIFFLFTSIRAFGAFTAARDERVANRNAEAMSRFFIPRSNDQVQLHSAQ
;
A
#
# COMPACT_ATOMS: atom_id res chain seq x y z
N MET A 1 17.24 -7.36 -34.89
CA MET A 1 16.64 -7.83 -33.62
C MET A 1 17.38 -7.30 -32.38
N MET A 2 18.71 -7.38 -32.29
CA MET A 2 19.51 -6.80 -31.18
C MET A 2 19.23 -5.32 -30.89
N ARG A 3 19.17 -4.47 -31.93
CA ARG A 3 18.82 -3.04 -31.81
C ARG A 3 17.39 -2.78 -31.30
N LEU A 4 16.48 -3.76 -31.40
CA LEU A 4 15.12 -3.63 -30.88
C LEU A 4 15.10 -3.93 -29.38
N ILE A 5 15.87 -4.93 -28.94
CA ILE A 5 16.02 -5.29 -27.53
C ILE A 5 16.71 -4.15 -26.77
N GLU A 6 17.79 -3.57 -27.31
CA GLU A 6 18.43 -2.38 -26.72
C GLU A 6 17.47 -1.22 -26.57
N LYS A 7 16.64 -0.95 -27.59
CA LYS A 7 15.64 0.11 -27.53
C LYS A 7 14.56 -0.16 -26.49
N VAL A 8 14.10 -1.40 -26.36
CA VAL A 8 13.09 -1.78 -25.36
C VAL A 8 13.65 -1.72 -23.95
N VAL A 9 14.87 -2.21 -23.72
CA VAL A 9 15.55 -2.11 -22.43
C VAL A 9 15.84 -0.65 -22.06
N ALA A 10 16.30 0.16 -23.02
CA ALA A 10 16.48 1.59 -22.82
C ALA A 10 15.16 2.28 -22.51
N TYR A 11 14.05 1.90 -23.17
CA TYR A 11 12.73 2.47 -22.90
C TYR A 11 12.20 2.07 -21.51
N LEU A 12 12.44 0.82 -21.08
CA LEU A 12 12.06 0.35 -19.74
C LEU A 12 12.90 1.02 -18.64
N LEU A 13 14.22 1.18 -18.84
CA LEU A 13 15.09 1.92 -17.93
C LEU A 13 14.73 3.40 -17.90
N LEU A 14 14.40 4.00 -19.05
CA LEU A 14 13.92 5.37 -19.15
C LEU A 14 12.58 5.52 -18.42
N CYS A 15 11.65 4.59 -18.58
CA CYS A 15 10.39 4.58 -17.83
C CYS A 15 10.63 4.45 -16.33
N LEU A 16 11.52 3.56 -15.88
CA LEU A 16 11.91 3.42 -14.47
C LEU A 16 12.53 4.73 -13.94
N MET A 17 13.47 5.33 -14.67
CA MET A 17 14.11 6.59 -14.30
C MET A 17 13.14 7.77 -14.31
N LEU A 18 12.21 7.83 -15.26
CA LEU A 18 11.16 8.84 -15.33
C LEU A 18 10.18 8.66 -14.17
N MET A 19 9.84 7.44 -13.79
CA MET A 19 8.96 7.17 -12.65
C MET A 19 9.63 7.54 -11.32
N THR A 20 10.92 7.25 -11.14
CA THR A 20 11.67 7.72 -9.95
C THR A 20 11.86 9.23 -9.95
N SER A 21 12.07 9.85 -11.12
CA SER A 21 12.22 11.31 -11.24
C SER A 21 10.90 12.04 -11.03
N LEU A 22 9.79 11.53 -11.55
CA LEU A 22 8.44 12.04 -11.28
C LEU A 22 8.08 11.88 -9.81
N HIS A 23 8.46 10.78 -9.18
CA HIS A 23 8.28 10.59 -7.74
C HIS A 23 9.05 11.66 -6.95
N HIS A 24 10.32 11.89 -7.26
CA HIS A 24 11.10 12.97 -6.64
C HIS A 24 10.51 14.35 -6.90
N LEU A 25 10.10 14.65 -8.13
CA LEU A 25 9.45 15.93 -8.48
C LEU A 25 8.13 16.13 -7.75
N HIS A 26 7.33 15.08 -7.59
CA HIS A 26 6.06 15.16 -6.88
C HIS A 26 6.28 15.33 -5.36
N VAL A 27 7.26 14.63 -4.78
CA VAL A 27 7.66 14.81 -3.38
C VAL A 27 8.21 16.22 -3.14
N SER A 28 9.09 16.73 -4.02
CA SER A 28 9.65 18.07 -3.92
C SER A 28 8.61 19.17 -4.17
N ALA A 29 7.69 18.98 -5.12
CA ALA A 29 6.59 19.92 -5.36
C ALA A 29 5.59 19.92 -4.18
N PHE A 30 5.38 18.77 -3.54
CA PHE A 30 4.57 18.65 -2.33
C PHE A 30 5.23 19.38 -1.14
N GLU A 31 6.54 19.20 -0.92
CA GLU A 31 7.30 19.94 0.10
C GLU A 31 7.35 21.45 -0.18
N ALA A 32 7.40 21.87 -1.45
CA ALA A 32 7.38 23.28 -1.82
C ALA A 32 6.01 23.95 -1.63
N LYS A 33 4.92 23.20 -1.78
CA LYS A 33 3.54 23.70 -1.62
C LYS A 33 3.07 23.69 -0.16
N HIS A 34 3.69 22.85 0.66
CA HIS A 34 3.55 22.84 2.10
C HIS A 34 4.92 23.07 2.73
N PRO A 35 5.49 24.30 2.60
CA PRO A 35 6.72 24.61 3.32
C PRO A 35 6.44 24.30 4.77
N LYS A 36 7.28 23.47 5.39
CA LYS A 36 7.22 23.14 6.82
C LYS A 36 7.04 24.48 7.53
N SER A 37 5.80 24.79 7.91
CA SER A 37 5.57 25.92 8.80
C SER A 37 6.44 25.58 9.99
N SER A 38 7.29 26.53 10.36
CA SER A 38 8.14 26.48 11.53
C SER A 38 7.23 26.31 12.74
N PHE A 39 6.80 25.07 12.94
CA PHE A 39 5.99 24.64 14.05
C PHE A 39 6.98 24.53 15.19
N HIS A 40 6.94 25.53 16.07
CA HIS A 40 7.47 25.38 17.41
C HIS A 40 7.01 24.02 17.92
N GLN A 41 7.95 23.10 18.14
CA GLN A 41 7.70 21.87 18.88
C GLN A 41 7.00 22.28 20.19
N PRO A 42 5.71 21.96 20.39
CA PRO A 42 5.20 21.99 21.76
C PRO A 42 5.97 20.91 22.51
N ALA A 43 6.51 21.30 23.67
CA ALA A 43 7.23 20.41 24.57
C ALA A 43 6.44 19.11 24.74
N PHE A 44 7.06 18.01 24.35
CA PHE A 44 6.53 16.66 24.48
C PHE A 44 6.48 16.34 25.97
N LEU A 45 5.31 16.50 26.60
CA LEU A 45 5.05 16.01 27.95
C LEU A 45 4.87 14.49 27.87
N GLU A 46 5.96 13.77 28.12
CA GLU A 46 5.99 12.34 28.33
C GLU A 46 5.12 12.00 29.55
N ASN A 47 3.93 11.45 29.29
CA ASN A 47 2.99 11.03 30.31
C ASN A 47 3.46 9.68 30.90
N GLN A 48 4.39 9.74 31.87
CA GLN A 48 4.73 8.58 32.68
C GLN A 48 3.70 8.39 33.80
N GLY A 49 2.81 7.41 33.59
CA GLY A 49 1.92 6.83 34.59
C GLY A 49 0.91 5.92 33.89
N ASN A 50 0.63 4.67 34.27
CA ASN A 50 0.74 4.07 35.59
C ASN A 50 0.58 2.54 35.43
N LYS A 51 1.66 1.76 35.56
CA LYS A 51 1.56 0.34 35.94
C LYS A 51 1.74 0.26 37.44
N LYS A 52 0.65 0.12 38.19
CA LYS A 52 0.68 -0.23 39.61
C LYS A 52 1.12 -1.69 39.74
N SER A 53 2.37 -1.91 40.13
CA SER A 53 2.79 -3.11 40.87
C SER A 53 3.34 -2.65 42.22
N SER A 54 2.66 -3.11 43.26
CA SER A 54 2.97 -3.03 44.68
C SER A 54 4.39 -3.45 45.04
N PHE A 55 5.18 -2.56 45.67
CA PHE A 55 6.18 -2.96 46.67
C PHE A 55 6.71 -1.75 47.48
N ALA A 56 6.65 -1.90 48.80
CA ALA A 56 7.49 -1.37 49.89
C ALA A 56 7.80 0.13 50.06
N GLU A 57 7.75 0.50 51.34
CA GLU A 57 8.05 1.77 52.00
C GLU A 57 9.48 2.29 51.77
N ASN A 58 9.62 3.60 51.52
CA ASN A 58 10.59 4.46 52.23
C ASN A 58 10.31 5.95 51.96
N PRO A 59 10.21 6.83 52.98
CA PRO A 59 9.89 8.24 52.80
C PRO A 59 11.13 9.13 52.97
N THR A 60 11.90 9.38 51.91
CA THR A 60 12.87 10.49 51.88
C THR A 60 13.27 10.83 50.45
N PHE A 61 12.46 11.62 49.76
CA PHE A 61 12.92 12.64 48.79
C PHE A 61 11.73 13.48 48.29
N ALA A 62 11.15 14.29 49.18
CA ALA A 62 10.21 15.33 48.80
C ALA A 62 11.00 16.63 48.60
N GLY A 63 11.43 16.88 47.36
CA GLY A 63 12.15 18.10 47.01
C GLY A 63 12.14 18.33 45.51
N GLY A 64 11.15 19.10 45.03
CA GLY A 64 11.24 19.76 43.73
C GLY A 64 10.46 19.16 42.56
N ALA A 65 9.15 18.91 42.73
CA ALA A 65 8.25 18.71 41.58
C ALA A 65 6.82 19.27 41.83
N GLY A 66 6.70 20.27 42.70
CA GLY A 66 5.41 20.76 43.21
C GLY A 66 5.08 22.21 42.87
N SER A 67 5.51 22.75 41.72
CA SER A 67 5.34 24.20 41.45
C SER A 67 4.83 24.55 40.04
N TRP A 68 4.08 23.66 39.37
CA TRP A 68 3.41 24.02 38.11
C TRP A 68 1.93 23.61 38.05
N SER A 69 1.43 22.72 38.92
CA SER A 69 0.02 22.26 38.85
C SER A 69 -0.95 23.02 39.77
N GLN A 70 -0.51 24.04 40.50
CA GLN A 70 -1.35 24.76 41.48
C GLN A 70 -1.81 26.17 41.04
N SER A 71 -1.45 26.63 39.83
CA SER A 71 -1.88 27.95 39.33
C SER A 71 -2.86 27.89 38.14
N LEU A 72 -3.28 26.70 37.71
CA LEU A 72 -4.39 26.58 36.77
C LEU A 72 -5.63 26.33 37.62
N GLY A 73 -6.41 27.38 37.84
CA GLY A 73 -7.76 27.26 38.39
C GLY A 73 -8.57 26.23 37.61
N LYS A 74 -9.66 25.75 38.20
CA LYS A 74 -10.60 24.79 37.56
C LYS A 74 -10.93 25.16 36.10
N ASP A 75 -10.91 26.45 35.79
CA ASP A 75 -11.23 27.03 34.50
C ASP A 75 -10.12 26.83 33.44
N GLY A 76 -8.85 26.74 33.86
CA GLY A 76 -7.71 26.57 32.95
C GLY A 76 -7.53 25.15 32.41
N GLY A 77 -8.00 24.14 33.16
CA GLY A 77 -8.03 22.74 32.69
C GLY A 77 -9.06 22.52 31.59
N GLU A 78 -10.23 23.19 31.68
CA GLU A 78 -11.24 23.17 30.62
C GLU A 78 -10.79 23.92 29.37
N GLU A 79 -10.05 25.02 29.50
CA GLU A 79 -9.51 25.75 28.35
C GLU A 79 -8.49 24.93 27.56
N ILE A 80 -7.59 24.22 28.25
CA ILE A 80 -6.62 23.34 27.60
C ILE A 80 -7.32 22.12 26.99
N ALA A 81 -8.28 21.51 27.69
CA ALA A 81 -9.07 20.41 27.12
C ALA A 81 -9.88 20.86 25.89
N ASN A 82 -10.46 22.06 25.90
CA ASN A 82 -11.18 22.64 24.75
C ASN A 82 -10.25 23.09 23.63
N ALA A 83 -9.02 23.50 23.92
CA ALA A 83 -8.02 23.84 22.91
C ALA A 83 -7.48 22.57 22.24
N VAL A 84 -7.20 21.52 23.03
CA VAL A 84 -6.78 20.20 22.54
C VAL A 84 -7.91 19.56 21.73
N ALA A 85 -9.16 19.58 22.21
CA ALA A 85 -10.32 19.08 21.48
C ALA A 85 -10.63 19.85 20.19
N ARG A 86 -10.25 21.13 20.11
CA ARG A 86 -10.33 21.94 18.86
C ARG A 86 -9.16 21.68 17.92
N ALA A 87 -7.99 21.29 18.43
CA ALA A 87 -6.78 21.06 17.64
C ALA A 87 -6.68 19.62 17.08
N THR A 88 -7.19 18.61 17.79
CA THR A 88 -7.24 17.21 17.32
C THR A 88 -7.90 17.03 15.94
N PRO A 89 -9.09 17.60 15.64
CA PRO A 89 -9.72 17.38 14.33
C PRO A 89 -8.93 18.00 13.17
N VAL A 90 -8.12 19.04 13.42
CA VAL A 90 -7.30 19.71 12.39
C VAL A 90 -6.05 18.88 12.08
N LEU A 91 -5.43 18.25 13.10
CA LEU A 91 -4.28 17.38 12.93
C LEU A 91 -4.67 16.05 12.25
N ASP A 92 -5.78 15.44 12.66
CA ASP A 92 -6.30 14.19 12.06
C ASP A 92 -6.74 14.40 10.59
N ALA A 93 -7.35 15.54 10.27
CA ALA A 93 -7.73 15.86 8.88
C ALA A 93 -6.51 16.06 7.96
N SER A 94 -5.42 16.64 8.48
CA SER A 94 -4.19 16.85 7.71
C SER A 94 -3.42 15.55 7.46
N ALA A 95 -3.42 14.63 8.43
CA ALA A 95 -2.80 13.31 8.30
C ALA A 95 -3.60 12.40 7.35
N GLY A 96 -4.93 12.40 7.44
CA GLY A 96 -5.80 11.62 6.55
C GLY A 96 -5.70 12.01 5.08
N TYR A 97 -5.53 13.30 4.78
CA TYR A 97 -5.42 13.79 3.39
C TYR A 97 -4.12 13.34 2.68
N SER A 98 -3.03 13.20 3.44
CA SER A 98 -1.74 12.70 2.93
C SER A 98 -1.81 11.20 2.60
N GLU A 99 -2.48 10.42 3.43
CA GLU A 99 -2.56 8.97 3.28
C GLU A 99 -3.45 8.55 2.10
N ASP A 100 -4.58 9.24 1.91
CA ASP A 100 -5.52 9.01 0.80
C ASP A 100 -4.87 9.18 -0.58
N ALA A 101 -4.11 10.26 -0.75
CA ALA A 101 -3.40 10.55 -1.99
C ALA A 101 -2.35 9.48 -2.29
N SER A 102 -1.65 9.01 -1.25
CA SER A 102 -0.62 7.98 -1.38
C SER A 102 -1.20 6.64 -1.84
N ILE A 103 -2.32 6.18 -1.25
CA ILE A 103 -2.97 4.91 -1.61
C ILE A 103 -3.51 4.97 -3.03
N THR A 104 -4.15 6.08 -3.40
CA THR A 104 -4.72 6.29 -4.74
C THR A 104 -3.63 6.28 -5.82
N PHE A 105 -2.50 6.94 -5.55
CA PHE A 105 -1.33 6.91 -6.42
C PHE A 105 -0.78 5.49 -6.59
N TRP A 106 -0.62 4.75 -5.49
CA TRP A 106 -0.15 3.35 -5.53
C TRP A 106 -1.06 2.43 -6.35
N LEU A 107 -2.38 2.51 -6.14
CA LEU A 107 -3.35 1.72 -6.91
C LEU A 107 -3.35 2.08 -8.40
N SER A 108 -3.06 3.35 -8.72
CA SER A 108 -2.85 3.79 -10.10
C SER A 108 -1.59 3.15 -10.70
N MET A 109 -0.48 3.10 -9.97
CA MET A 109 0.74 2.40 -10.42
C MET A 109 0.49 0.92 -10.70
N VAL A 110 -0.24 0.23 -9.82
CA VAL A 110 -0.62 -1.19 -10.02
C VAL A 110 -1.37 -1.37 -11.33
N THR A 111 -2.32 -0.46 -11.63
CA THR A 111 -3.06 -0.47 -12.89
C THR A 111 -2.11 -0.37 -14.10
N TYR A 112 -1.17 0.57 -14.08
CA TYR A 112 -0.19 0.73 -15.16
C TYR A 112 0.71 -0.49 -15.33
N VAL A 113 1.22 -1.05 -14.23
CA VAL A 113 2.07 -2.25 -14.25
C VAL A 113 1.32 -3.44 -14.85
N CYS A 114 0.06 -3.65 -14.47
CA CYS A 114 -0.77 -4.73 -15.02
C CYS A 114 -1.00 -4.57 -16.53
N ILE A 115 -1.29 -3.34 -16.99
CA ILE A 115 -1.48 -3.06 -18.43
C ILE A 115 -0.20 -3.34 -19.21
N ILE A 116 0.95 -2.85 -18.71
CA ILE A 116 2.25 -3.08 -19.34
C ILE A 116 2.56 -4.59 -19.36
N ASN A 117 2.31 -5.31 -18.27
CA ASN A 117 2.55 -6.75 -18.19
C ASN A 117 1.63 -7.51 -19.17
N ALA A 118 0.37 -7.12 -19.33
CA ALA A 118 -0.53 -7.69 -20.31
C ALA A 118 -0.03 -7.46 -21.75
N ILE A 119 0.44 -6.25 -22.07
CA ILE A 119 1.02 -5.91 -23.38
C ILE A 119 2.28 -6.74 -23.64
N ILE A 120 3.20 -6.83 -22.66
CA ILE A 120 4.42 -7.63 -22.80
C ILE A 120 4.08 -9.10 -23.04
N ASN A 121 3.12 -9.67 -22.32
CA ASN A 121 2.71 -11.06 -22.52
C ASN A 121 2.00 -11.28 -23.87
N LEU A 122 1.22 -10.32 -24.34
CA LEU A 122 0.53 -10.40 -25.62
C LEU A 122 1.53 -10.37 -26.80
N PHE A 123 2.46 -9.41 -26.77
CA PHE A 123 3.43 -9.19 -27.85
C PHE A 123 4.74 -9.97 -27.70
N ARG A 124 4.89 -10.79 -26.65
CA ARG A 124 6.08 -11.63 -26.49
C ARG A 124 6.27 -12.51 -27.72
N PRO A 125 7.41 -12.46 -28.42
CA PRO A 125 7.64 -13.31 -29.57
C PRO A 125 8.09 -14.72 -29.12
N ASP A 126 7.16 -15.51 -28.54
CA ASP A 126 7.38 -16.93 -28.26
C ASP A 126 6.79 -17.79 -29.39
N ARG A 127 7.64 -18.44 -30.19
CA ARG A 127 7.15 -19.34 -31.26
C ARG A 127 6.46 -20.59 -30.70
N ASP A 128 6.82 -21.00 -29.49
CA ASP A 128 6.36 -22.24 -28.87
C ASP A 128 5.00 -22.09 -28.16
N ILE A 129 4.60 -20.87 -27.82
CA ILE A 129 3.38 -20.58 -27.07
C ILE A 129 2.36 -19.91 -27.98
N SER A 130 1.28 -20.62 -28.30
CA SER A 130 0.18 -20.09 -29.11
C SER A 130 -0.51 -18.90 -28.44
N ILE A 131 -1.05 -17.97 -29.23
CA ILE A 131 -1.77 -16.79 -28.72
C ILE A 131 -2.90 -17.16 -27.74
N PRO A 132 -3.74 -18.21 -28.00
CA PRO A 132 -4.78 -18.62 -27.05
C PRO A 132 -4.24 -19.03 -25.69
N ALA A 133 -3.04 -19.61 -25.62
CA ALA A 133 -2.42 -19.99 -24.35
C ALA A 133 -1.95 -18.77 -23.52
N ARG A 134 -1.81 -17.59 -24.15
CA ARG A 134 -1.40 -16.34 -23.48
C ARG A 134 -2.57 -15.53 -22.95
N LEU A 135 -3.76 -15.68 -23.57
CA LEU A 135 -4.96 -14.92 -23.22
C LEU A 135 -5.34 -15.01 -21.73
N PRO A 136 -5.30 -16.20 -21.07
CA PRO A 136 -5.64 -16.29 -19.65
C PRO A 136 -4.79 -15.38 -18.76
N ARG A 137 -3.48 -15.26 -19.04
CA ARG A 137 -2.60 -14.36 -18.28
C ARG A 137 -2.96 -12.91 -18.54
N CYS A 138 -3.18 -12.52 -19.80
CA CYS A 138 -3.57 -11.14 -20.12
C CYS A 138 -4.91 -10.75 -19.48
N MET A 139 -5.89 -11.65 -19.49
CA MET A 139 -7.19 -11.44 -18.84
C MET A 139 -7.05 -11.31 -17.32
N TRP A 140 -6.18 -12.11 -16.71
CA TRP A 140 -5.90 -12.03 -15.28
C TRP A 140 -5.29 -10.68 -14.89
N GLU A 141 -4.28 -10.20 -15.62
CA GLU A 141 -3.69 -8.87 -15.41
C GLU A 141 -4.71 -7.75 -15.61
N ALA A 142 -5.55 -7.84 -16.64
CA ALA A 142 -6.62 -6.87 -16.89
C ALA A 142 -7.64 -6.83 -15.74
N TYR A 143 -7.95 -7.98 -15.14
CA TYR A 143 -8.84 -8.04 -13.98
C TYR A 143 -8.20 -7.41 -12.73
N ILE A 144 -6.90 -7.66 -12.47
CA ILE A 144 -6.18 -6.96 -11.39
C ILE A 144 -6.20 -5.44 -11.62
N ALA A 145 -5.95 -4.99 -12.85
CA ALA A 145 -6.00 -3.57 -13.21
C ALA A 145 -7.39 -2.95 -12.94
N LEU A 146 -8.46 -3.66 -13.29
CA LEU A 146 -9.83 -3.23 -13.04
C LEU A 146 -10.13 -3.14 -11.53
N CYS A 147 -9.74 -4.16 -10.76
CA CYS A 147 -9.88 -4.14 -9.30
C CYS A 147 -9.08 -2.99 -8.67
N ALA A 148 -7.86 -2.72 -9.14
CA ALA A 148 -7.04 -1.61 -8.66
C ALA A 148 -7.68 -0.25 -8.98
N LYS A 149 -8.20 -0.06 -10.20
CA LYS A 149 -8.96 1.16 -10.57
C LYS A 149 -10.20 1.36 -9.72
N PHE A 150 -10.98 0.29 -9.50
CA PHE A 150 -12.19 0.36 -8.71
C PHE A 150 -11.89 0.61 -7.22
N ALA A 151 -10.84 -0.01 -6.69
CA ALA A 151 -10.32 0.28 -5.37
C ALA A 151 -9.88 1.76 -5.29
N ALA A 152 -9.09 2.26 -6.24
CA ALA A 152 -8.61 3.65 -6.22
C ALA A 152 -9.75 4.67 -6.13
N ALA A 153 -10.87 4.42 -6.82
CA ALA A 153 -12.02 5.30 -6.80
C ALA A 153 -12.80 5.25 -5.47
N ASN A 154 -12.89 4.10 -4.81
CA ASN A 154 -13.85 3.85 -3.72
C ASN A 154 -13.28 3.04 -2.54
N TRP A 155 -11.98 3.14 -2.25
CA TRP A 155 -11.32 2.22 -1.31
C TRP A 155 -11.89 2.25 0.11
N ARG A 156 -12.35 3.41 0.60
CA ARG A 156 -13.00 3.55 1.92
C ARG A 156 -14.37 2.88 1.98
N GLN A 157 -15.10 2.85 0.87
CA GLN A 157 -16.45 2.27 0.80
C GLN A 157 -16.39 0.76 0.52
N ASN A 158 -15.52 0.33 -0.40
CA ASN A 158 -15.49 -1.03 -0.93
C ASN A 158 -14.29 -1.84 -0.44
N GLN A 159 -14.26 -2.11 0.87
CA GLN A 159 -13.22 -2.88 1.56
C GLN A 159 -13.01 -4.29 0.98
N THR A 160 -14.07 -4.93 0.50
CA THR A 160 -14.01 -6.25 -0.13
C THR A 160 -13.08 -6.27 -1.35
N VAL A 161 -13.01 -5.16 -2.10
CA VAL A 161 -12.17 -5.06 -3.29
C VAL A 161 -10.69 -4.96 -2.92
N LEU A 162 -10.35 -4.34 -1.79
CA LEU A 162 -8.97 -4.31 -1.28
C LEU A 162 -8.49 -5.70 -0.86
N VAL A 163 -9.36 -6.48 -0.20
CA VAL A 163 -9.05 -7.88 0.16
C VAL A 163 -8.87 -8.73 -1.10
N LEU A 164 -9.79 -8.60 -2.06
CA LEU A 164 -9.70 -9.31 -3.34
C LEU A 164 -8.40 -8.95 -4.07
N LEU A 165 -8.10 -7.66 -4.19
CA LEU A 165 -6.86 -7.18 -4.82
C LEU A 165 -5.63 -7.72 -4.10
N SER A 166 -5.63 -7.76 -2.76
CA SER A 166 -4.54 -8.32 -1.96
C SER A 166 -4.33 -9.81 -2.25
N ILE A 167 -5.42 -10.61 -2.29
CA ILE A 167 -5.34 -12.04 -2.60
C ILE A 167 -4.86 -12.26 -4.03
N MET A 168 -5.38 -11.50 -4.99
CA MET A 168 -5.00 -11.63 -6.40
C MET A 168 -3.54 -11.27 -6.66
N THR A 169 -3.08 -10.15 -6.12
CA THR A 169 -1.68 -9.72 -6.25
C THR A 169 -0.76 -10.64 -5.46
N GLY A 170 -1.17 -11.11 -4.28
CA GLY A 170 -0.42 -12.08 -3.49
C GLY A 170 -0.23 -13.42 -4.19
N THR A 171 -1.31 -13.99 -4.75
CA THR A 171 -1.22 -15.25 -5.53
C THR A 171 -0.38 -15.09 -6.78
N THR A 172 -0.54 -13.98 -7.51
CA THR A 172 0.29 -13.66 -8.68
C THR A 172 1.77 -13.55 -8.30
N ALA A 173 2.07 -12.87 -7.19
CA ALA A 173 3.43 -12.73 -6.69
C ALA A 173 4.08 -14.08 -6.37
N LEU A 174 3.37 -14.96 -5.66
CA LEU A 174 3.88 -16.28 -5.31
C LEU A 174 4.18 -17.11 -6.57
N ILE A 175 3.26 -17.11 -7.53
CA ILE A 175 3.43 -17.84 -8.79
C ILE A 175 4.59 -17.25 -9.60
N ASP A 176 4.71 -15.93 -9.69
CA ASP A 176 5.76 -15.27 -10.47
C ASP A 176 7.17 -15.46 -9.87
N ILE A 177 7.30 -15.42 -8.53
CA ILE A 177 8.57 -15.58 -7.82
C ILE A 177 9.02 -17.04 -7.74
N PHE A 178 8.12 -17.95 -7.36
CA PHE A 178 8.51 -19.32 -7.03
C PHE A 178 8.34 -20.31 -8.19
N ILE A 179 7.51 -19.99 -9.18
CA ILE A 179 7.25 -20.88 -10.31
C ILE A 179 7.84 -20.29 -11.58
N TRP A 180 7.36 -19.14 -12.05
CA TRP A 180 7.74 -18.63 -13.37
C TRP A 180 9.20 -18.19 -13.46
N ALA A 181 9.69 -17.38 -12.51
CA ALA A 181 11.08 -16.93 -12.57
C ALA A 181 12.09 -18.11 -12.58
N PRO A 182 12.02 -19.09 -11.65
CA PRO A 182 12.90 -20.26 -11.70
C PRO A 182 12.71 -21.10 -12.96
N LEU A 183 11.47 -21.28 -13.43
CA LEU A 183 11.18 -22.04 -14.65
C LEU A 183 11.86 -21.41 -15.86
N PHE A 184 11.71 -20.10 -16.05
CA PHE A 184 12.33 -19.39 -17.17
C PHE A 184 13.85 -19.33 -17.07
N ALA A 185 14.41 -19.21 -15.86
CA ALA A 185 15.85 -19.31 -15.63
C ALA A 185 16.39 -20.70 -15.97
N ALA A 186 15.71 -21.77 -15.52
CA ALA A 186 16.12 -23.16 -15.76
C ALA A 186 16.08 -23.51 -17.27
N PHE A 187 15.12 -22.94 -18.00
CA PHE A 187 15.03 -23.11 -19.46
C PHE A 187 15.85 -22.11 -20.26
N ALA A 188 16.68 -21.26 -19.65
CA ALA A 188 17.54 -20.33 -20.38
C ALA A 188 18.71 -21.08 -21.07
N SER A 189 18.44 -21.66 -22.23
CA SER A 189 19.46 -22.26 -23.09
C SER A 189 20.02 -21.22 -24.06
N PHE A 190 21.35 -21.08 -24.12
CA PHE A 190 22.05 -20.28 -25.14
C PHE A 190 22.30 -21.05 -26.45
N GLU A 191 21.73 -22.24 -26.57
CA GLU A 191 21.84 -23.08 -27.75
C GLU A 191 20.45 -23.38 -28.31
N THR A 192 20.37 -23.37 -29.63
CA THR A 192 19.25 -23.91 -30.38
C THR A 192 19.77 -25.08 -31.19
N CYS A 193 19.14 -26.24 -31.01
CA CYS A 193 19.50 -27.46 -31.71
C CYS A 193 18.39 -27.81 -32.69
N GLU A 194 18.77 -28.05 -33.94
CA GLU A 194 17.91 -28.57 -34.99
C GLU A 194 18.30 -30.01 -35.33
N GLY A 195 17.32 -30.83 -35.69
CA GLY A 195 17.52 -32.27 -35.89
C GLY A 195 17.52 -33.09 -34.61
N GLY A 196 17.54 -34.42 -34.72
CA GLY A 196 17.52 -35.31 -33.57
C GLY A 196 16.74 -36.60 -33.80
N TRP A 197 16.50 -37.33 -32.71
CA TRP A 197 16.00 -38.71 -32.72
C TRP A 197 14.74 -38.95 -33.56
N PHE A 198 13.90 -37.93 -33.72
CA PHE A 198 12.63 -38.04 -34.44
C PHE A 198 12.69 -37.63 -35.92
N THR A 199 13.73 -36.91 -36.36
CA THR A 199 13.83 -36.43 -37.75
C THR A 199 14.86 -37.18 -38.59
N GLY A 200 15.65 -38.08 -37.99
CA GLY A 200 16.69 -38.86 -38.68
C GLY A 200 17.88 -38.03 -39.18
N VAL A 201 17.88 -36.71 -38.95
CA VAL A 201 18.96 -35.78 -39.32
C VAL A 201 19.92 -35.61 -38.14
N ARG A 202 21.23 -35.52 -38.41
CA ARG A 202 22.27 -35.24 -37.41
C ARG A 202 21.91 -33.97 -36.65
N ARG A 203 21.88 -34.04 -35.31
CA ARG A 203 21.63 -32.89 -34.44
C ARG A 203 22.74 -31.85 -34.64
N VAL A 204 22.39 -30.67 -35.12
CA VAL A 204 23.29 -29.52 -35.25
C VAL A 204 22.81 -28.45 -34.27
N CYS A 205 23.68 -28.07 -33.34
CA CYS A 205 23.41 -27.00 -32.38
C CYS A 205 24.19 -25.76 -32.77
N TYR A 206 23.54 -24.61 -32.73
CA TYR A 206 24.15 -23.31 -32.91
C TYR A 206 23.89 -22.43 -31.70
N SER A 207 24.84 -21.54 -31.41
CA SER A 207 24.71 -20.55 -30.34
C SER A 207 23.61 -19.56 -30.69
N ASP A 208 22.57 -19.49 -29.86
CA ASP A 208 21.45 -18.56 -29.97
C ASP A 208 21.36 -17.71 -28.70
N TYR A 209 22.15 -16.64 -28.68
CA TYR A 209 22.17 -15.68 -27.58
C TYR A 209 20.83 -14.95 -27.42
N THR A 210 20.08 -14.77 -28.51
CA THR A 210 18.79 -14.05 -28.45
C THR A 210 17.75 -14.82 -27.66
N LYS A 211 17.71 -16.15 -27.82
CA LYS A 211 16.87 -17.04 -27.01
C LYS A 211 17.31 -17.07 -25.55
N GLY A 212 18.60 -17.23 -25.28
CA GLY A 212 19.15 -17.27 -23.92
C GLY A 212 18.85 -15.98 -23.13
N PHE A 213 19.21 -14.82 -23.69
CA PHE A 213 18.94 -13.53 -23.05
C PHE A 213 17.44 -13.22 -22.97
N GLY A 214 16.65 -13.62 -23.98
CA GLY A 214 15.19 -13.46 -23.93
C GLY A 214 14.57 -14.18 -22.73
N ARG A 215 14.98 -15.44 -22.47
CA ARG A 215 14.47 -16.22 -21.33
C ARG A 215 14.96 -15.67 -19.98
N LEU A 216 16.21 -15.23 -19.90
CA LEU A 216 16.73 -14.56 -18.69
C LEU A 216 16.02 -13.24 -18.40
N PHE A 217 15.75 -12.43 -19.42
CA PHE A 217 14.99 -11.19 -19.28
C PHE A 217 13.58 -11.48 -18.77
N VAL A 218 12.92 -12.49 -19.33
CA VAL A 218 11.60 -12.92 -18.86
C VAL A 218 11.62 -13.39 -17.41
N SER A 219 12.66 -14.15 -17.01
CA SER A 219 12.85 -14.57 -15.62
C SER A 219 12.99 -13.36 -14.69
N ALA A 220 13.87 -12.42 -15.03
CA ALA A 220 14.07 -11.20 -14.23
C ALA A 220 12.79 -10.36 -14.16
N HIS A 221 12.10 -10.19 -15.29
CA HIS A 221 10.83 -9.49 -15.36
C HIS A 221 9.79 -10.13 -14.44
N SER A 222 9.61 -11.45 -14.50
CA SER A 222 8.71 -12.20 -13.62
C SER A 222 9.06 -12.01 -12.15
N LEU A 223 10.34 -12.04 -11.80
CA LEU A 223 10.78 -11.81 -10.42
C LEU A 223 10.43 -10.39 -9.95
N PHE A 224 10.72 -9.36 -10.75
CA PHE A 224 10.42 -7.97 -10.39
C PHE A 224 8.93 -7.69 -10.31
N THR A 225 8.12 -8.18 -11.25
CA THR A 225 6.65 -8.05 -11.19
C THR A 225 6.10 -8.80 -9.98
N GLY A 226 6.64 -9.98 -9.68
CA GLY A 226 6.25 -10.75 -8.52
C GLY A 226 6.54 -10.01 -7.20
N ILE A 227 7.73 -9.43 -7.04
CA ILE A 227 8.08 -8.62 -5.86
C ILE A 227 7.16 -7.40 -5.75
N PHE A 228 6.91 -6.70 -6.87
CA PHE A 228 6.00 -5.55 -6.90
C PHE A 228 4.58 -5.93 -6.46
N PHE A 229 4.05 -7.05 -6.95
CA PHE A 229 2.73 -7.55 -6.55
C PHE A 229 2.70 -8.03 -5.10
N LEU A 230 3.81 -8.56 -4.57
CA LEU A 230 3.90 -8.92 -3.15
C LEU A 230 3.78 -7.67 -2.26
N PHE A 231 4.53 -6.61 -2.57
CA PHE A 231 4.40 -5.34 -1.86
C PHE A 231 3.00 -4.75 -1.98
N THR A 232 2.41 -4.83 -3.17
CA THR A 232 1.03 -4.40 -3.41
C THR A 232 0.05 -5.18 -2.55
N SER A 233 0.22 -6.50 -2.44
CA SER A 233 -0.64 -7.37 -1.63
C SER A 233 -0.62 -6.98 -0.15
N ILE A 234 0.58 -6.76 0.40
CA ILE A 234 0.78 -6.33 1.79
C ILE A 234 0.14 -4.96 2.02
N ARG A 235 0.38 -3.99 1.11
CA ARG A 235 -0.18 -2.63 1.21
C ARG A 235 -1.71 -2.64 1.12
N ALA A 236 -2.29 -3.38 0.18
CA ALA A 236 -3.73 -3.50 0.02
C ALA A 236 -4.39 -4.14 1.24
N PHE A 237 -3.74 -5.17 1.83
CA PHE A 237 -4.20 -5.76 3.07
C PHE A 237 -4.11 -4.79 4.26
N GLY A 238 -3.02 -4.03 4.36
CA GLY A 238 -2.86 -2.99 5.38
C GLY A 238 -3.92 -1.89 5.28
N ALA A 239 -4.23 -1.43 4.07
CA ALA A 239 -5.29 -0.46 3.83
C ALA A 239 -6.68 -1.02 4.21
N PHE A 240 -6.91 -2.32 3.95
CA PHE A 240 -8.11 -3.00 4.41
C PHE A 240 -8.20 -3.03 5.95
N THR A 241 -7.13 -3.42 6.65
CA THR A 241 -7.13 -3.48 8.11
C THR A 241 -7.36 -2.10 8.72
N ALA A 242 -6.70 -1.06 8.20
CA ALA A 242 -6.90 0.31 8.67
C ALA A 242 -8.35 0.78 8.50
N ALA A 243 -8.94 0.57 7.32
CA ALA A 243 -10.33 0.95 7.06
C ALA A 243 -11.31 0.14 7.92
N ARG A 244 -11.01 -1.13 8.21
CA ARG A 244 -11.83 -1.97 9.10
C ARG A 244 -11.80 -1.42 10.52
N ASP A 245 -10.61 -1.10 11.04
CA ASP A 245 -10.42 -0.63 12.39
C ASP A 245 -11.08 0.74 12.60
N GLU A 246 -11.00 1.63 11.61
CA GLU A 246 -11.72 2.91 11.60
C GLU A 246 -13.24 2.70 11.72
N ARG A 247 -13.82 1.75 10.98
CA ARG A 247 -15.26 1.43 11.08
C ARG A 247 -15.63 0.83 12.44
N VAL A 248 -14.74 0.06 13.07
CA VAL A 248 -14.97 -0.47 14.42
C VAL A 248 -14.94 0.68 15.43
N ALA A 249 -13.95 1.57 15.33
CA ALA A 249 -13.83 2.74 16.20
C ALA A 249 -15.05 3.66 16.08
N ASN A 250 -15.51 3.96 14.85
CA ASN A 250 -16.68 4.81 14.61
C ASN A 250 -17.97 4.22 15.19
N ARG A 251 -18.17 2.90 15.07
CA ARG A 251 -19.32 2.21 15.69
C ARG A 251 -19.27 2.26 17.21
N ASN A 252 -18.09 2.09 17.79
CA ASN A 252 -17.92 2.16 19.24
C ASN A 252 -18.15 3.58 19.76
N ALA A 253 -17.68 4.60 19.05
CA ALA A 253 -17.92 6.01 19.37
C ALA A 253 -19.42 6.35 19.28
N GLU A 254 -20.12 5.89 18.24
CA GLU A 254 -21.57 6.07 18.11
C GLU A 254 -22.36 5.33 19.20
N ALA A 255 -21.92 4.13 19.59
CA ALA A 255 -22.54 3.42 20.70
C ALA A 255 -22.37 4.20 22.01
N MET A 256 -21.17 4.70 22.31
CA MET A 256 -20.92 5.49 23.51
C MET A 256 -21.69 6.81 23.53
N SER A 257 -21.78 7.53 22.40
CA SER A 257 -22.53 8.79 22.35
C SER A 257 -24.01 8.60 22.69
N ARG A 258 -24.61 7.46 22.33
CA ARG A 258 -25.98 7.10 22.72
C ARG A 258 -26.16 6.83 24.23
N PHE A 259 -25.12 6.38 24.92
CA PHE A 259 -25.17 6.14 26.38
C PHE A 259 -24.93 7.42 27.19
N PHE A 260 -24.17 8.38 26.66
CA PHE A 260 -23.82 9.63 27.36
C PHE A 260 -24.77 10.79 27.09
N ILE A 261 -25.75 10.66 26.18
CA ILE A 261 -26.89 11.60 26.15
C ILE A 261 -27.66 11.37 27.46
N PRO A 262 -27.67 12.33 28.39
CA PRO A 262 -28.55 12.24 29.53
C PRO A 262 -29.96 12.09 28.97
N ARG A 263 -30.71 11.08 29.40
CA ARG A 263 -32.17 11.20 29.35
C ARG A 263 -32.49 12.41 30.23
N SER A 264 -32.48 13.60 29.65
CA SER A 264 -33.18 14.73 30.20
C SER A 264 -34.63 14.29 30.20
N ASN A 265 -35.07 13.81 31.35
CA ASN A 265 -36.45 13.46 31.61
C ASN A 265 -37.32 14.67 31.26
N ASP A 266 -37.86 14.65 30.05
CA ASP A 266 -39.31 14.61 29.92
C ASP A 266 -39.83 13.62 30.96
N GLN A 267 -40.25 14.14 32.11
CA GLN A 267 -41.30 13.62 33.02
C GLN A 267 -41.49 14.61 34.18
N VAL A 268 -41.60 15.90 33.87
CA VAL A 268 -42.40 16.83 34.68
C VAL A 268 -43.38 17.55 33.75
N GLN A 269 -44.21 16.77 33.04
CA GLN A 269 -45.56 17.25 32.76
C GLN A 269 -46.33 17.11 34.07
N LEU A 270 -46.15 18.09 34.96
CA LEU A 270 -47.07 18.35 36.05
C LEU A 270 -48.43 18.60 35.38
N HIS A 271 -49.31 17.60 35.46
CA HIS A 271 -50.73 17.74 35.24
C HIS A 271 -51.23 18.91 36.11
N SER A 272 -51.32 20.11 35.53
CA SER A 272 -52.22 21.16 36.00
C SER A 272 -53.63 20.78 35.52
N ALA A 273 -54.19 19.74 36.15
CA ALA A 273 -55.61 19.44 36.05
C ALA A 273 -56.30 20.12 37.23
N GLN A 274 -57.00 21.20 36.88
CA GLN A 274 -58.19 21.81 37.52
C GLN A 274 -58.15 22.12 39.02
#